data_AF-A0A259KQU2-F1
#
_entry.id   AF-A0A259KQU2-F1
#
_cell.length_a   1.000
_cell.length_b   1.000
_cell.length_c   1.000
_cell.angle_alpha   90.00
_cell.angle_beta   90.00
_cell.angle_gamma   90.00
#
_symmetry.space_group_name_H-M   'P 1'
#
loop_
_entity.id
_entity.type
_entity.pdbx_description
1 polymer ?
#
loop_
_entity_poly.entity_id
_entity_poly.type
_entity_poly.pdbx_seq_one_letter_code
_entity_poly.pdbx_strand_id
1 'polypeptide(L)' 'MKDVGMRIRVEPELREQFISLCHEHNVPAAQVLRSFMRDFVQGSNSKNKTRLQQVANPAAQLMPKTKTR' A
#
# COMPACT_ATOMS: atom_id res chain seq x y z
N MET A 1 -6.71 -15.10 21.00
CA MET A 1 -7.29 -14.56 19.74
C MET A 1 -6.60 -15.26 18.59
N LYS A 2 -7.34 -15.68 17.55
CA LYS A 2 -6.79 -16.52 16.48
C LYS A 2 -6.14 -15.62 15.44
N ASP A 3 -4.83 -15.66 15.33
CA ASP A 3 -4.11 -15.00 14.25
C ASP A 3 -4.38 -15.71 12.92
N VAL A 4 -4.60 -14.94 11.86
CA VAL A 4 -4.81 -15.44 10.50
C VAL A 4 -3.70 -14.91 9.59
N GLY A 5 -3.15 -15.80 8.76
CA GLY A 5 -2.14 -15.44 7.77
C GLY A 5 -2.76 -14.93 6.46
N MET A 6 -2.10 -13.96 5.83
CA MET A 6 -2.43 -13.46 4.50
C MET A 6 -1.17 -13.47 3.62
N ARG A 7 -1.29 -13.95 2.38
CA ARG A 7 -0.18 -13.98 1.41
C ARG A 7 -0.36 -12.88 0.38
N ILE A 8 0.63 -11.98 0.28
CA ILE A 8 0.66 -10.87 -0.67
C ILE A 8 1.77 -11.14 -1.68
N ARG A 9 1.47 -11.00 -2.98
CA ARG A 9 2.50 -10.99 -4.03
C ARG A 9 2.87 -9.54 -4.32
N VAL A 10 4.17 -9.27 -4.38
CA VAL A 10 4.74 -7.96 -4.67
C VAL A 10 5.92 -8.14 -5.61
N GLU A 11 6.35 -7.05 -6.24
CA GLU A 11 7.57 -7.02 -7.02
C GLU A 11 8.79 -7.34 -6.13
N PRO A 12 9.78 -8.09 -6.65
CA PRO A 12 10.96 -8.48 -5.87
C PRO A 12 11.75 -7.26 -5.38
N GLU A 13 11.93 -6.24 -6.22
CA GLU A 13 12.64 -5.01 -5.85
C GLU A 13 11.94 -4.25 -4.72
N LEU A 14 10.60 -4.19 -4.75
CA LEU A 14 9.81 -3.54 -3.70
C LEU A 14 9.97 -4.27 -2.36
N ARG A 15 9.97 -5.61 -2.40
CA ARG A 15 10.21 -6.43 -1.21
C ARG A 15 11.59 -6.15 -0.62
N GLU A 16 12.61 -6.13 -1.46
CA GLU A 16 14.00 -5.91 -1.03
C GLU A 16 14.17 -4.55 -0.38
N GLN A 17 13.71 -3.48 -1.04
CA GLN A 17 13.75 -2.12 -0.49
C GLN A 17 13.01 -2.02 0.85
N PHE A 18 11.82 -2.61 0.94
CA PHE A 18 11.04 -2.59 2.18
C PHE A 18 11.72 -3.33 3.33
N ILE A 19 12.32 -4.51 3.05
CA ILE A 19 13.05 -5.28 4.06
C ILE A 19 14.29 -4.53 4.52
N SER A 20 15.05 -3.92 3.60
CA SER A 20 16.24 -3.12 3.93
C SER A 20 15.91 -1.99 4.89
N LEU A 21 14.85 -1.22 4.62
CA LEU A 21 14.40 -0.15 5.53
C LEU A 21 13.94 -0.70 6.88
N CYS A 22 13.23 -1.83 6.90
CA CYS A 22 12.83 -2.47 8.15
C CYS A 22 14.04 -2.87 9.00
N HIS A 23 15.11 -3.37 8.37
CA HIS A 23 16.35 -3.73 9.05
C HIS A 23 17.10 -2.50 9.58
N GLU A 24 17.19 -1.42 8.80
CA GLU A 24 17.82 -0.15 9.22
C GLU A 24 17.13 0.43 10.47
N HIS A 25 15.80 0.35 10.50
CA HIS A 25 15.00 0.82 11.64
C HIS A 25 14.86 -0.21 12.77
N ASN A 26 15.46 -1.39 12.64
CA ASN A 26 15.38 -2.50 13.58
C ASN A 26 13.94 -2.88 13.98
N VAL A 27 13.02 -2.84 13.00
CA VAL A 27 11.61 -3.16 13.18
C VAL A 27 11.20 -4.35 12.32
N PRO A 28 10.39 -5.29 12.84
CA PRO A 28 9.86 -6.38 12.01
C PRO A 28 8.95 -5.87 10.91
N ALA A 29 9.14 -6.35 9.68
CA ALA A 29 8.29 -6.03 8.52
C ALA A 29 6.79 -6.24 8.80
N ALA A 30 6.44 -7.31 9.52
CA ALA A 30 5.06 -7.61 9.91
C ALA A 30 4.48 -6.58 10.90
N GLN A 31 5.30 -5.92 11.71
CA GLN A 31 4.85 -4.85 12.60
C GLN A 31 4.51 -3.59 11.80
N VAL A 32 5.40 -3.18 10.88
CA VAL A 32 5.17 -2.04 9.99
C VAL A 32 3.89 -2.25 9.18
N LEU A 33 3.73 -3.44 8.59
CA LEU A 33 2.56 -3.76 7.79
C LEU A 33 1.27 -3.74 8.62
N ARG A 34 1.28 -4.30 9.83
CA ARG A 34 0.12 -4.27 10.73
C ARG A 34 -0.25 -2.85 11.17
N SER A 35 0.73 -2.01 11.50
CA SER A 35 0.48 -0.60 11.85
C SER A 35 -0.14 0.14 10.66
N PHE A 36 0.44 -0.01 9.47
CA PHE A 36 -0.09 0.60 8.26
C PHE A 36 -1.52 0.14 7.96
N MET A 37 -1.81 -1.16 8.10
CA MET A 37 -3.17 -1.69 7.93
C MET A 37 -4.15 -1.11 8.96
N ARG A 38 -3.73 -0.95 10.23
CA ARG A 38 -4.58 -0.34 11.27
C ARG A 38 -4.88 1.12 10.94
N ASP A 39 -3.88 1.90 10.56
CA ASP A 39 -4.03 3.31 10.20
C ASP A 39 -4.91 3.46 8.96
N PHE A 40 -4.76 2.54 7.99
CA PHE A 40 -5.57 2.48 6.79
C PHE A 40 -7.06 2.22 7.09
N VAL A 41 -7.35 1.28 7.99
CA VAL A 41 -8.73 0.95 8.40
C VAL A 41 -9.34 2.07 9.26
N GLN A 42 -8.55 2.72 10.11
CA GLN A 42 -9.01 3.85 10.92
C GLN A 42 -9.28 5.10 10.07
N GLY A 43 -8.40 5.40 9.10
CA GLY A 43 -8.52 6.56 8.22
C GLY A 43 -9.66 6.46 7.20
N SER A 44 -10.09 5.24 6.85
CA SER A 44 -11.26 5.01 6.00
C SER A 44 -12.58 5.33 6.71
N ASN A 45 -12.60 5.37 8.04
CA ASN A 45 -13.77 5.78 8.82
C ASN A 45 -13.90 7.32 8.95
N SER A 46 -12.79 8.06 8.79
CA SER A 46 -12.69 9.47 9.19
C SER A 46 -12.24 10.44 8.08
N LYS A 47 -12.65 10.23 6.81
CA LYS A 47 -12.56 11.18 5.66
C LYS A 47 -11.42 11.02 4.64
N ASN A 48 -10.55 10.01 4.72
CA ASN A 48 -9.46 9.83 3.72
C ASN A 48 -9.84 8.95 2.51
N LYS A 49 -10.97 9.28 1.84
CA LYS A 49 -11.45 8.57 0.64
C LYS A 49 -10.54 8.80 -0.59
N THR A 50 -9.80 9.90 -0.61
CA THR A 50 -9.09 10.41 -1.80
C THR A 50 -7.89 9.56 -2.23
N ARG A 51 -7.19 8.87 -1.30
CA ARG A 51 -6.05 8.01 -1.65
C ARG A 51 -6.46 6.60 -2.09
N LEU A 52 -7.63 6.13 -1.61
CA LEU A 52 -8.18 4.80 -1.91
C LEU A 52 -8.63 4.66 -3.36
N GLN A 53 -9.09 5.76 -3.97
CA GLN A 53 -9.55 5.77 -5.37
C GLN A 53 -8.41 5.57 -6.39
N GLN A 54 -7.15 5.84 -6.01
CA GLN A 54 -6.00 5.79 -6.91
C GLN A 54 -5.34 4.41 -6.99
N VAL A 55 -5.37 3.63 -5.89
CA VAL A 55 -4.81 2.25 -5.86
C VAL A 55 -5.75 1.21 -6.44
N ALA A 56 -7.06 1.47 -6.45
CA ALA A 56 -8.07 0.53 -6.97
C ALA A 56 -8.33 0.65 -8.49
N ASN A 57 -7.75 1.65 -9.18
CA ASN A 57 -7.94 1.90 -10.61
C ASN A 57 -6.61 1.94 -11.38
N PRO A 58 -5.99 0.78 -11.68
CA PRO A 58 -4.83 0.74 -12.58
C PRO A 58 -5.20 1.06 -14.05
N ALA A 59 -6.48 1.13 -14.41
CA ALA A 59 -6.93 1.28 -15.79
C ALA A 59 -7.12 2.72 -16.30
N ALA A 60 -6.99 3.75 -15.45
CA ALA A 60 -7.30 5.14 -15.85
C ALA A 60 -6.11 5.94 -16.42
N GLN A 61 -4.90 5.37 -16.51
CA GLN A 61 -3.70 6.13 -16.92
C GLN A 61 -3.25 5.93 -18.38
N LEU A 62 -3.94 5.13 -19.20
CA LEU A 62 -3.60 5.02 -20.62
C LEU A 62 -4.70 5.56 -21.54
N MET A 63 -4.82 6.90 -21.58
CA MET A 63 -5.13 7.63 -22.81
C MET A 63 -4.49 9.02 -22.71
N PRO A 64 -3.55 9.41 -23.61
CA PRO A 64 -3.16 10.80 -23.71
C PRO A 64 -4.38 11.60 -24.21
N LYS A 65 -4.83 12.60 -23.44
CA LYS A 65 -5.74 13.61 -23.97
C LYS A 65 -4.99 14.38 -25.05
N THR A 66 -5.13 13.96 -26.30
CA THR A 66 -4.73 14.77 -27.45
C THR A 66 -5.54 16.06 -27.41
N LYS A 67 -4.86 17.13 -27.03
CA LYS A 67 -5.27 18.51 -27.24
C LYS A 67 -5.39 18.72 -28.74
N THR A 68 -6.61 18.65 -29.28
CA THR A 68 -6.88 19.14 -30.63
C THR A 68 -7.66 20.45 -30.51
N ARG A 69 -7.03 21.43 -31.15
CA ARG A 69 -7.36 22.83 -31.37
C ARG A 69 -8.78 23.10 -31.84
#